data_AF-A0AAW6TZT2-F1
#
_entry.id   AF-A0AAW6TZT2-F1
#
_cell.length_a   1.000
_cell.length_b   1.000
_cell.length_c   1.000
_cell.angle_alpha   90.00
_cell.angle_beta   90.00
_cell.angle_gamma   90.00
#
_symmetry.space_group_name_H-M   'P 1'
#
loop_
_entity.id
_entity.type
_entity.pdbx_description
1 polymer ?
#
loop_
_entity_poly.entity_id
_entity_poly.type
_entity_poly.pdbx_seq_one_letter_code
_entity_poly.pdbx_strand_id
1 'polypeptide(L)'
;MQDGFPLPQTAHKLFEWIARCCRDRGERQAIRFDEAMVACGIAGDQELLAALMRLRDCPGLGPHVITDIHNEGGMRCFHVGPEAPRMWEAYCRHIDETVCPNCRIQSLRTVSRIKCTECDYERPVERTD
;
A
#
# COMPACT_ATOMS: atom_id res chain seq x y z
N MET A 1 16.03 9.59 -6.25
CA MET A 1 15.41 8.37 -5.68
C MET A 1 14.10 8.83 -5.08
N GLN A 2 12.96 8.32 -5.54
CA GLN A 2 11.67 8.69 -4.94
C GLN A 2 11.58 7.98 -3.59
N ASP A 3 11.80 8.74 -2.51
CA ASP A 3 11.72 8.24 -1.14
C ASP A 3 10.29 7.75 -0.87
N GLY A 4 10.12 6.46 -0.54
CA GLY A 4 8.84 5.88 -0.13
C GLY A 4 8.17 4.91 -1.10
N PHE A 5 8.78 4.59 -2.25
CA PHE A 5 8.29 3.53 -3.14
C PHE A 5 9.37 2.47 -3.43
N PRO A 6 9.08 1.16 -3.30
CA PRO A 6 7.83 0.58 -2.82
C PRO A 6 7.57 0.87 -1.33
N LEU A 7 6.32 0.65 -0.88
CA LEU A 7 5.94 0.86 0.51
C LEU A 7 6.73 -0.11 1.41
N PRO A 8 7.10 0.31 2.63
CA PRO A 8 7.69 -0.61 3.60
C PRO A 8 6.70 -1.75 3.90
N GLN A 9 7.23 -2.92 4.27
CA GLN A 9 6.43 -4.14 4.42
C GLN A 9 5.21 -3.96 5.35
N THR A 10 5.36 -3.23 6.45
CA THR A 10 4.27 -2.94 7.39
C THR A 10 3.14 -2.13 6.73
N ALA A 11 3.48 -1.08 5.98
CA ALA A 11 2.49 -0.26 5.26
C ALA A 11 1.84 -1.04 4.10
N HIS A 12 2.61 -1.88 3.40
CA HIS A 12 2.07 -2.75 2.36
C HIS A 12 1.03 -3.72 2.92
N LYS A 13 1.34 -4.44 4.01
CA LYS A 13 0.41 -5.37 4.67
C LYS A 13 -0.85 -4.65 5.16
N LEU A 14 -0.68 -3.47 5.76
CA LEU A 14 -1.80 -2.66 6.21
C LEU A 14 -2.70 -2.25 5.04
N PHE A 15 -2.13 -1.85 3.91
CA PHE A 15 -2.90 -1.45 2.75
C PHE A 15 -3.64 -2.63 2.10
N GLU A 16 -2.99 -3.79 1.99
CA GLU A 16 -3.64 -5.03 1.55
C GLU A 16 -4.85 -5.36 2.44
N TRP A 17 -4.66 -5.31 3.75
CA TRP A 17 -5.73 -5.60 4.70
C TRP A 17 -6.87 -4.58 4.58
N ILE A 18 -6.57 -3.28 4.49
CA ILE A 18 -7.55 -2.21 4.27
C ILE A 18 -8.35 -2.47 2.98
N ALA A 19 -7.68 -2.77 1.86
CA ALA A 19 -8.33 -3.01 0.58
C ALA A 19 -9.28 -4.22 0.60
N ARG A 20 -8.97 -5.22 1.43
CA ARG A 20 -9.80 -6.42 1.63
C ARG A 20 -10.96 -6.15 2.59
N CYS A 21 -10.70 -5.52 3.74
CA CYS A 21 -11.69 -5.33 4.80
C CYS A 21 -12.65 -4.16 4.55
N CYS A 22 -12.21 -3.11 3.86
CA CYS A 22 -13.07 -1.98 3.51
C CYS A 22 -13.92 -2.22 2.26
N ARG A 23 -13.75 -3.36 1.57
CA ARG A 23 -14.66 -3.75 0.48
C ARG A 23 -16.10 -3.97 0.99
N ASP A 24 -16.23 -4.48 2.21
CA ASP A 24 -17.52 -4.86 2.82
C ASP A 24 -17.97 -3.90 3.94
N ARG A 25 -17.06 -3.07 4.46
CA ARG A 25 -17.39 -2.03 5.45
C ARG A 25 -17.78 -0.76 4.70
N GLY A 26 -19.06 -0.39 4.75
CA GLY A 26 -19.57 0.84 4.13
C GLY A 26 -18.73 2.08 4.46
N GLU A 27 -18.80 3.08 3.58
CA GLU A 27 -17.83 4.18 3.35
C GLU A 27 -17.37 5.05 4.54
N ARG A 28 -17.79 4.78 5.79
CA ARG A 28 -17.56 5.65 6.95
C ARG A 28 -17.27 4.94 8.26
N GLN A 29 -16.97 3.64 8.25
CA GLN A 29 -16.69 2.97 9.50
C GLN A 29 -15.27 3.28 10.00
N ALA A 30 -15.18 3.86 11.19
CA ALA A 30 -13.92 4.03 11.88
C ALA A 30 -13.29 2.67 12.19
N ILE A 31 -12.02 2.51 11.82
CA ILE A 31 -11.24 1.33 12.14
C ILE A 31 -10.40 1.64 13.37
N ARG A 32 -10.52 0.78 14.38
CA ARG A 32 -9.73 0.89 15.59
C ARG A 32 -8.29 0.44 15.37
N PHE A 33 -7.35 1.11 16.03
CA PHE A 33 -5.93 0.75 15.96
C PHE A 33 -5.68 -0.69 16.41
N ASP A 34 -6.29 -1.12 17.50
CA ASP A 34 -6.14 -2.48 18.03
C ASP A 34 -6.64 -3.56 17.06
N GLU A 35 -7.72 -3.29 16.33
CA GLU A 35 -8.21 -4.19 15.28
C GLU A 35 -7.20 -4.32 14.14
N ALA A 36 -6.71 -3.19 13.62
CA ALA A 36 -5.73 -3.16 12.54
C ALA A 36 -4.39 -3.79 12.96
N MET A 37 -3.96 -3.56 14.20
CA MET A 37 -2.72 -4.14 14.74
C MET A 37 -2.80 -5.66 14.80
N VAL A 38 -3.91 -6.21 15.34
CA VAL A 38 -4.11 -7.67 15.40
C VAL A 38 -4.16 -8.27 14.01
N ALA A 39 -4.89 -7.64 13.08
CA ALA A 39 -5.02 -8.18 11.73
C ALA A 39 -3.72 -8.13 10.93
N CYS A 40 -2.89 -7.10 11.13
CA CYS A 40 -1.62 -6.92 10.41
C CYS A 40 -0.42 -7.50 11.15
N GLY A 41 -0.58 -7.98 12.40
CA GLY A 41 0.50 -8.44 13.26
C GLY A 41 1.47 -7.32 13.67
N ILE A 42 0.96 -6.11 13.88
CA ILE A 42 1.76 -4.93 14.25
C ILE A 42 1.88 -4.86 15.78
N ALA A 43 3.10 -4.65 16.29
CA ALA A 43 3.39 -4.82 17.71
C ALA A 43 2.95 -3.63 18.58
N GLY A 44 2.72 -2.46 17.99
CA GLY A 44 2.26 -1.29 18.74
C GLY A 44 1.77 -0.11 17.91
N ASP A 45 1.05 0.78 18.59
CA ASP A 45 0.41 1.96 18.00
C ASP A 45 1.37 2.86 17.21
N GLN A 46 2.61 3.02 17.68
CA GLN A 46 3.59 3.85 16.99
C GLN A 46 3.98 3.27 15.62
N GLU A 47 4.11 1.95 15.54
CA GLU A 47 4.42 1.26 14.29
C GLU A 47 3.24 1.34 13.32
N LEU A 48 2.01 1.15 13.81
CA LEU A 48 0.80 1.32 13.02
C LEU A 48 0.66 2.75 12.51
N LEU A 49 0.87 3.74 13.39
CA LEU A 49 0.80 5.15 13.02
C LEU A 49 1.84 5.50 11.95
N ALA A 50 3.07 5.00 12.07
CA ALA A 50 4.10 5.17 11.06
C ALA A 50 3.69 4.55 9.72
N ALA A 51 3.07 3.36 9.73
CA ALA A 51 2.56 2.71 8.53
C ALA A 51 1.42 3.52 7.87
N LEU A 52 0.46 4.02 8.67
CA LEU A 52 -0.64 4.88 8.20
C LEU A 52 -0.12 6.18 7.58
N MET A 53 0.83 6.84 8.23
CA MET A 53 1.47 8.05 7.71
C MET A 53 2.21 7.76 6.40
N ARG A 54 2.92 6.64 6.30
CA ARG A 54 3.59 6.22 5.04
C ARG A 54 2.60 5.98 3.91
N LEU A 55 1.42 5.43 4.19
CA LEU A 55 0.37 5.28 3.18
C LEU A 55 -0.17 6.64 2.73
N ARG A 56 -0.46 7.53 3.68
CA ARG A 56 -0.99 8.86 3.41
C ARG A 56 -0.01 9.72 2.60
N ASP A 57 1.27 9.61 2.91
CA ASP A 57 2.32 10.40 2.27
C ASP A 57 2.90 9.70 1.02
N CYS A 58 2.42 8.50 0.67
CA CYS A 58 2.88 7.77 -0.51
C CYS A 58 2.42 8.48 -1.80
N PRO A 59 3.34 8.85 -2.70
CA PRO A 59 2.99 9.43 -3.99
C PRO A 59 2.07 8.50 -4.78
N GLY A 60 0.99 9.04 -5.35
CA GLY A 60 0.02 8.27 -6.12
C GLY A 60 -1.02 7.51 -5.29
N LEU A 61 -0.90 7.46 -3.96
CA LEU A 61 -1.94 6.95 -3.05
C LEU A 61 -2.61 8.10 -2.29
N GLY A 62 -1.82 8.92 -1.62
CA GLY A 62 -2.27 10.15 -0.98
C GLY A 62 -3.42 9.96 0.05
N PRO A 63 -4.21 11.02 0.30
CA PRO A 63 -5.31 11.00 1.26
C PRO A 63 -6.53 10.18 0.81
N HIS A 64 -6.48 9.54 -0.37
CA HIS A 64 -7.56 8.68 -0.88
C HIS A 64 -7.67 7.37 -0.12
N VAL A 65 -6.57 6.90 0.48
CA VAL A 65 -6.53 5.66 1.25
C VAL A 65 -6.84 5.93 2.72
N ILE A 66 -6.09 6.82 3.37
CA ILE A 66 -6.31 7.21 4.77
C ILE A 66 -6.82 8.65 4.80
N THR A 67 -8.09 8.83 5.17
CA THR A 67 -8.76 10.14 5.14
C THR A 67 -8.62 10.89 6.45
N ASP A 68 -8.61 10.18 7.58
CA ASP A 68 -8.50 10.78 8.90
C ASP A 68 -7.90 9.81 9.94
N ILE A 69 -7.24 10.37 10.96
CA ILE A 69 -6.71 9.63 12.11
C ILE A 69 -7.04 10.45 13.36
N HIS A 70 -7.86 9.90 14.25
CA HIS A 70 -8.37 10.62 15.43
C HIS A 70 -8.44 9.73 16.67
N ASN A 71 -8.75 10.35 17.81
CA ASN A 71 -9.05 9.64 19.04
C ASN A 71 -10.55 9.73 19.31
N GLU A 72 -11.22 8.58 19.43
CA GLU A 72 -12.64 8.48 19.78
C GLU A 72 -12.76 7.71 21.09
N GLY A 73 -13.36 8.31 22.13
CA GLY A 73 -13.60 7.64 23.41
C GLY A 73 -12.33 7.16 24.14
N GLY A 74 -11.17 7.78 23.89
CA GLY A 74 -9.87 7.35 24.45
C GLY A 74 -9.18 6.24 23.65
N MET A 75 -9.75 5.82 22.51
CA MET A 75 -9.17 4.84 21.60
C MET A 75 -8.73 5.53 20.29
N ARG A 76 -7.59 5.10 19.73
CA ARG A 76 -7.14 5.59 18.43
C ARG A 76 -7.88 4.89 17.31
N CYS A 77 -8.41 5.66 16.38
CA CYS A 77 -9.16 5.21 15.23
C CYS A 77 -8.66 5.92 13.97
N PHE A 78 -8.90 5.31 12.81
CA PHE A 78 -8.66 5.93 11.52
C PHE A 78 -9.78 5.63 10.53
N HIS A 79 -9.97 6.54 9.58
CA HIS A 79 -10.92 6.39 8.49
C HIS A 79 -10.19 6.07 7.20
N VAL A 80 -10.84 5.21 6.42
CA VAL A 80 -10.36 4.80 5.10
C VAL A 80 -11.30 5.39 4.05
N GLY A 81 -10.74 5.88 2.95
CA GLY A 81 -11.53 6.36 1.83
C GLY A 81 -12.17 5.22 1.03
N PRO A 82 -13.33 5.44 0.40
CA PRO A 82 -14.01 4.41 -0.40
C PRO A 82 -13.18 3.92 -1.60
N GLU A 83 -12.19 4.72 -2.03
CA GLU A 83 -11.32 4.38 -3.14
C GLU A 83 -10.19 3.41 -2.76
N ALA A 84 -9.99 3.10 -1.48
CA ALA A 84 -8.85 2.30 -1.04
C ALA A 84 -8.68 0.94 -1.78
N PRO A 85 -9.74 0.16 -2.06
CA PRO A 85 -9.59 -1.07 -2.84
C PRO A 85 -9.12 -0.81 -4.28
N ARG A 86 -9.64 0.23 -4.94
CA ARG A 86 -9.22 0.62 -6.29
C ARG A 86 -7.77 1.11 -6.31
N MET A 87 -7.39 1.88 -5.29
CA MET A 87 -6.02 2.37 -5.14
C MET A 87 -5.03 1.22 -4.89
N TRP A 88 -5.44 0.17 -4.18
CA TRP A 88 -4.64 -1.04 -3.99
C TRP A 88 -4.36 -1.76 -5.30
N GLU A 89 -5.37 -1.91 -6.16
CA GLU A 89 -5.19 -2.51 -7.49
C GLU A 89 -4.25 -1.67 -8.37
N ALA A 90 -4.42 -0.35 -8.37
CA ALA A 90 -3.53 0.57 -9.08
C ALA A 90 -2.08 0.49 -8.56
N TYR A 91 -1.93 0.39 -7.24
CA TYR A 91 -0.64 0.22 -6.57
C TYR A 91 0.05 -1.09 -6.95
N CYS A 92 -0.68 -2.21 -6.91
CA CYS A 92 -0.16 -3.52 -7.31
C CYS A 92 0.29 -3.51 -8.77
N ARG A 93 -0.54 -2.95 -9.66
CA ARG A 93 -0.18 -2.79 -11.07
C ARG A 93 1.08 -1.94 -11.24
N HIS A 94 1.21 -0.84 -10.50
CA HIS A 94 2.39 -0.01 -10.57
C HIS A 94 3.64 -0.71 -10.01
N ILE A 95 3.51 -1.48 -8.91
CA ILE A 95 4.58 -2.36 -8.42
C ILE A 95 4.99 -3.32 -9.53
N ASP A 96 4.03 -4.01 -10.12
CA ASP A 96 4.35 -4.96 -11.18
C ASP A 96 5.07 -4.21 -12.30
N GLU A 97 4.56 -3.12 -12.83
CA GLU A 97 5.19 -2.40 -13.94
C GLU A 97 6.60 -1.85 -13.64
N THR A 98 6.88 -1.46 -12.40
CA THR A 98 8.08 -0.64 -12.08
C THR A 98 9.08 -1.31 -11.12
N VAL A 99 8.69 -2.32 -10.37
CA VAL A 99 9.51 -3.00 -9.35
C VAL A 99 9.96 -4.36 -9.85
N CYS A 100 11.27 -4.63 -9.77
CA CYS A 100 11.80 -5.94 -10.10
C CYS A 100 11.30 -7.01 -9.12
N PRO A 101 10.75 -8.15 -9.59
CA PRO A 101 10.27 -9.21 -8.69
C PRO A 101 11.40 -9.86 -7.88
N ASN A 102 12.62 -9.92 -8.43
CA ASN A 102 13.77 -10.53 -7.77
C ASN A 102 14.42 -9.56 -6.77
N CYS A 103 14.69 -8.33 -7.21
CA CYS A 103 15.44 -7.36 -6.40
C CYS A 103 14.56 -6.49 -5.51
N ARG A 104 13.23 -6.47 -5.73
CA ARG A 104 12.25 -5.64 -5.00
C ARG A 104 12.57 -4.14 -5.00
N ILE A 105 13.32 -3.68 -6.00
CA ILE A 105 13.68 -2.28 -6.23
C ILE A 105 12.98 -1.73 -7.48
N GLN A 106 12.80 -0.42 -7.52
CA GLN A 106 12.27 0.29 -8.67
C GLN A 106 13.34 0.39 -9.76
N SER A 107 13.39 -0.60 -10.65
CA SER A 107 14.47 -0.73 -11.64
C SER A 107 13.96 -1.15 -13.03
N LEU A 108 12.65 -1.19 -13.26
CA LEU A 108 12.08 -1.55 -14.55
C LEU A 108 11.84 -0.28 -15.38
N ARG A 109 12.52 -0.14 -16.52
CA ARG A 109 12.31 0.98 -17.47
C ARG A 109 11.39 0.57 -18.62
N THR A 110 10.44 1.43 -18.93
CA THR A 110 9.35 1.21 -19.89
C THR A 110 9.61 1.90 -21.23
N VAL A 111 10.42 1.30 -22.11
CA VAL A 111 10.49 1.78 -23.50
C VAL A 111 10.31 0.66 -24.54
N SER A 112 10.79 -0.57 -24.27
CA SER A 112 10.57 -1.73 -25.18
C SER A 112 10.76 -3.11 -24.54
N ARG A 113 11.53 -3.20 -23.45
CA ARG A 113 11.71 -4.42 -22.63
C ARG A 113 11.79 -4.03 -21.16
N ILE A 114 10.99 -4.67 -20.33
CA ILE A 114 11.01 -4.51 -18.88
C ILE A 114 12.21 -5.31 -18.36
N LYS A 115 13.35 -4.65 -18.17
CA LYS A 115 14.59 -5.28 -17.68
C LYS A 115 15.04 -4.63 -16.38
N CYS A 116 15.35 -5.43 -15.36
CA CYS A 116 15.97 -4.98 -14.14
C CYS A 116 17.42 -4.58 -14.40
N THR A 117 17.82 -3.39 -13.93
CA THR A 117 19.19 -2.90 -14.09
C THR A 117 20.20 -3.59 -13.17
N GLU A 118 19.75 -4.30 -12.13
CA GLU A 118 20.65 -4.91 -11.13
C GLU A 118 20.84 -6.42 -11.31
N CYS A 119 19.78 -7.17 -11.67
CA CYS A 119 19.85 -8.63 -11.82
C CYS A 119 19.56 -9.12 -13.24
N ASP A 120 19.50 -8.19 -14.20
CA ASP A 120 19.20 -8.47 -15.61
C ASP A 120 17.86 -9.17 -15.88
N TYR A 121 16.98 -9.32 -14.88
CA TYR A 121 15.65 -9.92 -15.04
C TYR A 121 14.87 -9.22 -16.15
N GLU A 122 14.55 -9.95 -17.21
CA GLU A 122 13.63 -9.50 -18.27
C GLU A 122 12.23 -10.05 -17.99
N ARG A 123 11.23 -9.18 -17.86
CA ARG A 123 9.84 -9.64 -17.81
C ARG A 123 9.47 -10.23 -19.17
N PRO A 124 8.92 -11.45 -19.23
CA PRO A 124 8.40 -12.01 -20.47
C PRO A 124 7.28 -11.09 -20.98
N VAL A 125 7.35 -10.70 -22.26
CA VAL A 125 6.26 -9.95 -22.90
C VAL A 125 5.05 -10.88 -22.89
N GLU A 126 4.01 -10.54 -22.14
CA GLU A 126 2.73 -11.23 -22.29
C GLU A 126 2.28 -11.01 -23.74
N ARG A 127 2.39 -12.07 -24.54
CA ARG A 127 1.69 -12.16 -25.81
C ARG A 127 0.22 -12.29 -25.44
N THR A 128 -0.52 -11.20 -25.56
CA THR A 128 -1.95 -11.27 -25.79
C THR A 128 -2.14 -11.94 -27.16
N ASP A 129 -2.49 -13.23 -27.12
CA ASP A 129 -3.11 -13.93 -28.25
C ASP A 129 -4.61 -13.59 -28.26
#